data_AF-A0A7V0Y1E0-F1
#
_entry.id   AF-A0A7V0Y1E0-F1
#
_cell.length_a   1.000
_cell.length_b   1.000
_cell.length_c   1.000
_cell.angle_alpha   90.00
_cell.angle_beta   90.00
_cell.angle_gamma   90.00
#
_symmetry.space_group_name_H-M   'P 1'
#
loop_
_entity.id
_entity.type
_entity.pdbx_description
1 polymer ?
#
loop_
_entity_poly.entity_id
_entity_poly.type
_entity_poly.pdbx_seq_one_letter_code
_entity_poly.pdbx_strand_id
1 'polypeptide(L)'
;MKGDPTAIAETEPDLRKQESTPQRSKAGKRRFVRGPGSSGAVRFFLSKADVNGVPSLDREMDSENEAIVESLKTGKSYFVVSEWKGLVDLTKKMPLIRKEAVTKKRQSLE
;
A
#
# COMPACT_ATOMS: atom_id res chain seq x y z
N MET A 1 18.02 -26.36 69.24
CA MET A 1 17.25 -25.73 68.14
C MET A 1 18.28 -25.08 67.22
N LYS A 2 18.49 -25.40 65.94
CA LYS A 2 17.89 -26.24 64.89
C LYS A 2 19.08 -26.54 63.94
N GLY A 3 19.40 -27.75 63.49
CA GLY A 3 18.60 -28.67 62.69
C GLY A 3 18.87 -28.40 61.20
N ASP A 4 19.89 -29.05 60.61
CA ASP A 4 19.99 -29.23 59.15
C ASP A 4 19.05 -30.35 58.73
N PRO A 5 18.36 -30.20 57.58
CA PRO A 5 18.48 -31.27 56.58
C PRO A 5 18.42 -30.81 55.12
N THR A 6 19.27 -31.45 54.31
CA THR A 6 19.00 -32.14 53.02
C THR A 6 17.91 -31.59 52.08
N ALA A 7 18.26 -31.37 50.79
CA ALA A 7 17.64 -32.06 49.62
C ALA A 7 17.79 -31.32 48.26
N ILE A 8 18.52 -31.97 47.33
CA ILE A 8 18.20 -32.29 45.91
C ILE A 8 17.27 -31.39 45.06
N ALA A 9 17.72 -31.06 43.84
CA ALA A 9 17.06 -31.26 42.53
C ALA A 9 17.87 -30.48 41.44
N GLU A 10 18.57 -31.17 40.53
CA GLU A 10 18.14 -31.41 39.13
C GLU A 10 17.91 -30.10 38.35
N THR A 11 18.65 -29.79 37.27
CA THR A 11 18.35 -30.35 35.94
C THR A 11 19.53 -30.10 34.98
N GLU A 12 19.97 -31.16 34.33
CA GLU A 12 20.96 -31.20 33.24
C GLU A 12 20.40 -30.68 31.88
N PRO A 13 21.25 -30.54 30.84
CA PRO A 13 21.02 -29.66 29.69
C PRO A 13 20.26 -30.34 28.54
N ASP A 14 19.75 -29.55 27.59
CA ASP A 14 19.73 -29.81 26.14
C ASP A 14 18.56 -29.05 25.47
N LEU A 15 18.89 -28.00 24.72
CA LEU A 15 18.04 -27.58 23.60
C LEU A 15 18.93 -27.29 22.39
N ARG A 16 19.31 -28.37 21.73
CA ARG A 16 19.08 -28.62 20.29
C ARG A 16 19.07 -27.37 19.41
N LYS A 17 20.16 -27.25 18.64
CA LYS A 17 20.24 -26.54 17.36
C LYS A 17 18.99 -26.84 16.52
N GLN A 18 18.13 -25.84 16.34
CA GLN A 18 17.13 -25.84 15.27
C GLN A 18 17.69 -25.03 14.11
N GLU A 19 18.21 -25.77 13.15
CA GLU A 19 18.53 -25.33 11.80
C GLU A 19 17.24 -24.86 11.11
N SER A 20 17.08 -23.55 10.94
CA SER A 20 15.99 -22.97 10.15
C SER A 20 16.45 -22.80 8.71
N THR A 21 16.07 -23.77 7.87
CA THR A 21 16.14 -23.62 6.41
C THR A 21 15.36 -22.39 5.96
N PRO A 22 15.85 -21.57 5.01
CA PRO A 22 15.12 -20.41 4.53
C PRO A 22 13.93 -20.86 3.66
N GLN A 23 12.72 -20.82 4.23
CA GLN A 23 11.48 -20.93 3.46
C GLN A 23 11.39 -19.74 2.50
N ARG A 24 11.70 -20.02 1.24
CA ARG A 24 11.52 -19.13 0.10
C ARG A 24 10.03 -18.82 -0.05
N SER A 25 9.56 -17.77 0.61
CA SER A 25 8.19 -17.27 0.44
C SER A 25 8.06 -16.72 -0.98
N LYS A 26 7.45 -17.53 -1.84
CA LYS A 26 6.99 -17.06 -3.15
C LYS A 26 5.96 -15.98 -2.88
N ALA A 27 6.37 -14.73 -3.05
CA ALA A 27 5.49 -13.56 -3.03
C ALA A 27 4.46 -13.72 -4.16
N GLY A 28 3.35 -14.39 -3.84
CA GLY A 28 2.18 -14.45 -4.68
C GLY A 28 1.68 -13.02 -4.84
N LYS A 29 1.90 -12.48 -6.03
CA LYS A 29 1.38 -11.18 -6.46
C LYS A 29 -0.14 -11.25 -6.35
N ARG A 30 -0.67 -10.84 -5.18
CA ARG A 30 -2.11 -10.72 -4.93
C ARG A 30 -2.64 -9.74 -5.96
N ARG A 31 -3.27 -10.29 -7.00
CA ARG A 31 -4.06 -9.53 -7.96
C ARG A 31 -5.28 -9.07 -7.17
N PHE A 32 -5.19 -7.88 -6.59
CA PHE A 32 -6.34 -7.22 -5.97
C PHE A 32 -7.37 -6.97 -7.08
N VAL A 33 -8.51 -7.64 -6.95
CA VAL A 33 -9.66 -7.45 -7.83
C VAL A 33 -10.26 -6.10 -7.45
N ARG A 34 -10.23 -5.17 -8.41
CA ARG A 34 -10.75 -3.81 -8.25
C ARG A 34 -12.19 -3.85 -7.77
N GLY A 35 -12.45 -3.27 -6.60
CA GLY A 35 -13.81 -2.99 -6.14
C GLY A 35 -14.52 -2.02 -7.09
N PRO A 36 -15.86 -2.11 -7.22
CA PRO A 36 -16.65 -1.30 -8.16
C PRO A 36 -16.73 0.20 -7.81
N GLY A 37 -15.93 0.70 -6.86
CA GLY A 37 -16.02 2.06 -6.31
C GLY A 37 -14.94 3.04 -6.78
N SER A 38 -13.93 2.61 -7.55
CA SER A 38 -12.94 3.54 -8.11
C SER A 38 -13.57 4.32 -9.26
N SER A 39 -14.30 5.38 -8.93
CA SER A 39 -14.70 6.42 -9.86
C SER A 39 -13.42 6.89 -10.56
N GLY A 40 -13.30 6.59 -11.86
CA GLY A 40 -12.03 6.54 -12.58
C GLY A 40 -11.24 7.85 -12.72
N ALA A 41 -11.63 8.91 -12.00
CA ALA A 41 -10.98 10.22 -11.99
C ALA A 41 -9.98 10.40 -10.84
N VAL A 42 -10.04 9.60 -9.76
CA VAL A 42 -9.19 9.80 -8.57
C VAL A 42 -8.61 8.47 -8.10
N ARG A 43 -7.31 8.46 -7.81
CA ARG A 43 -6.54 7.31 -7.31
C ARG A 43 -5.81 7.70 -6.02
N PHE A 44 -5.66 6.75 -5.12
CA PHE A 44 -5.08 6.98 -3.80
C PHE A 44 -3.80 6.15 -3.63
N PHE A 45 -2.72 6.74 -3.12
CA PHE A 45 -1.44 6.05 -2.94
C PHE A 45 -0.86 6.30 -1.56
N LEU A 46 -0.17 5.33 -0.99
CA LEU A 46 0.76 5.60 0.10
C LEU A 46 2.07 6.18 -0.45
N SER A 47 2.69 7.03 0.36
CA SER A 47 4.04 7.51 0.10
C SER A 47 5.06 6.39 0.24
N LYS A 48 6.05 6.42 -0.65
CA LYS A 48 7.31 5.71 -0.41
C LYS A 48 8.14 6.54 0.56
N ALA A 49 8.92 5.87 1.42
CA ALA A 49 9.93 6.55 2.21
C ALA A 49 10.99 7.09 1.23
N ASP A 50 11.01 8.41 1.04
CA ASP A 50 11.97 9.08 0.16
C ASP A 50 12.78 10.12 0.93
N VAL A 51 14.05 10.22 0.55
CA VAL A 51 15.10 10.95 1.29
C VAL A 51 15.23 12.40 0.80
N ASN A 52 14.62 12.76 -0.34
CA ASN A 52 14.96 13.99 -1.09
C ASN A 52 13.77 14.93 -1.33
N GLY A 53 12.70 14.85 -0.54
CA GLY A 53 11.57 15.78 -0.63
C GLY A 53 10.68 15.67 -1.88
N VAL A 54 10.98 14.72 -2.78
CA VAL A 54 10.14 14.40 -3.93
C VAL A 54 9.14 13.30 -3.54
N PRO A 55 7.83 13.48 -3.78
CA PRO A 55 6.84 12.48 -3.43
C PRO A 55 6.90 11.28 -4.40
N SER A 56 7.37 10.14 -3.91
CA SER A 56 7.23 8.85 -4.61
C SER A 56 5.98 8.10 -4.16
N LEU A 57 5.29 7.51 -5.13
CA LEU A 57 4.07 6.73 -4.91
C LEU A 57 4.42 5.24 -4.79
N ASP A 58 3.89 4.57 -3.77
CA ASP A 58 4.08 3.14 -3.53
C ASP A 58 2.79 2.37 -3.83
N ARG A 59 2.06 1.97 -2.78
CA ARG A 59 0.86 1.14 -2.89
C ARG A 59 -0.37 1.97 -3.23
N GLU A 60 -1.11 1.56 -4.27
CA GLU A 60 -2.45 2.08 -4.59
C GLU A 60 -3.50 1.49 -3.63
N MET A 61 -4.43 2.33 -3.20
CA MET A 61 -5.55 2.00 -2.30
C MET A 61 -6.88 2.14 -3.06
N ASP A 62 -7.87 1.31 -2.73
CA ASP A 62 -9.14 1.26 -3.48
C ASP A 62 -10.07 2.44 -3.14
N SER A 63 -9.87 3.08 -1.98
CA SER A 63 -10.64 4.24 -1.52
C SER A 63 -9.79 5.19 -0.67
N GLU A 64 -10.28 6.42 -0.52
CA GLU A 64 -9.64 7.41 0.36
C GLU A 64 -9.63 6.97 1.82
N ASN A 65 -10.75 6.44 2.32
CA ASN A 65 -10.84 5.98 3.70
C ASN A 65 -9.79 4.91 4.02
N GLU A 66 -9.56 3.96 3.10
CA GLU A 66 -8.53 2.95 3.26
C GLU A 66 -7.13 3.56 3.26
N ALA A 67 -6.87 4.54 2.40
CA ALA A 67 -5.60 5.26 2.36
C ALA A 67 -5.33 6.04 3.66
N ILE A 68 -6.34 6.72 4.21
CA ILE A 68 -6.24 7.42 5.51
C ILE A 68 -5.88 6.42 6.61
N VAL A 69 -6.63 5.31 6.71
CA VAL A 69 -6.40 4.31 7.75
C VAL A 69 -4.99 3.71 7.65
N GLU A 70 -4.54 3.34 6.46
CA GLU A 70 -3.20 2.78 6.29
C GLU A 70 -2.07 3.81 6.48
N SER A 71 -2.31 5.08 6.13
CA SER A 71 -1.36 6.16 6.40
C SER A 71 -1.12 6.34 7.90
N LEU A 72 -2.19 6.30 8.70
CA LEU A 72 -2.12 6.37 10.17
C LEU A 72 -1.40 5.16 10.77
N LYS A 73 -1.72 3.95 10.31
CA LYS A 73 -1.07 2.72 10.81
C LYS A 73 0.42 2.69 10.54
N THR A 74 0.84 3.18 9.37
CA THR A 74 2.23 3.08 8.90
C THR A 74 3.07 4.32 9.23
N GLY A 75 2.44 5.41 9.68
CA GLY A 75 3.10 6.70 9.89
C GLY A 75 3.56 7.37 8.59
N LYS A 76 3.06 6.92 7.44
CA LYS A 76 3.38 7.46 6.12
C LYS A 76 2.33 8.47 5.68
N SER A 77 2.67 9.40 4.80
CA SER A 77 1.68 10.22 4.10
C SER A 77 0.95 9.40 3.02
N TYR A 78 -0.27 9.82 2.66
CA TYR A 78 -0.96 9.34 1.45
C TYR A 78 -1.12 10.47 0.44
N PHE A 79 -1.32 10.11 -0.82
CA PHE A 79 -1.49 11.02 -1.95
C PHE A 79 -2.78 10.72 -2.70
N VAL A 80 -3.39 11.79 -3.21
CA VAL A 80 -4.56 11.74 -4.08
C VAL A 80 -4.13 12.19 -5.48
N VAL A 81 -4.36 11.37 -6.49
CA VAL A 81 -3.94 11.61 -7.87
C VAL A 81 -5.18 11.70 -8.76
N SER A 82 -5.40 12.87 -9.36
CA SER A 82 -6.42 13.07 -10.39
C SER A 82 -5.80 13.26 -11.77
N GLU A 83 -6.30 12.53 -12.76
CA GLU A 83 -5.81 12.62 -14.14
C GLU A 83 -6.66 13.58 -14.98
N TRP A 84 -6.00 14.44 -15.76
CA TRP A 84 -6.64 15.47 -16.57
C TRP A 84 -6.04 15.53 -17.97
N LYS A 85 -6.87 15.77 -18.99
CA LYS A 85 -6.45 16.04 -20.37
C LYS A 85 -6.76 17.48 -20.76
N GLY A 86 -5.83 18.10 -21.46
CA GLY A 86 -6.08 19.36 -22.16
C GLY A 86 -6.84 19.08 -23.46
N LEU A 87 -7.94 19.77 -23.68
CA LEU A 87 -8.63 19.80 -24.96
C LEU A 87 -8.42 21.16 -25.59
N VAL A 88 -8.14 21.16 -26.89
CA VAL A 88 -8.00 22.40 -27.67
C VAL A 88 -9.02 22.36 -28.80
N ASP A 89 -9.92 23.33 -28.81
CA ASP A 89 -10.84 23.57 -29.92
C ASP A 89 -10.27 24.70 -30.80
N LEU A 90 -9.80 24.32 -31.99
CA LEU A 90 -9.22 25.21 -33.00
C LEU A 90 -10.23 25.61 -34.09
N THR A 91 -11.50 25.21 -33.98
CA THR A 91 -12.50 25.49 -35.02
C THR A 91 -12.93 26.96 -35.07
N LYS A 92 -12.66 27.71 -33.99
CA LYS A 92 -12.96 29.13 -33.87
C LYS A 92 -11.72 29.98 -34.17
N LYS A 93 -11.94 31.23 -34.58
CA LYS A 93 -10.86 32.23 -34.78
C LYS A 93 -9.99 32.42 -33.53
N MET A 94 -10.48 32.08 -32.35
CA MET A 94 -9.68 32.01 -31.11
C MET A 94 -9.64 30.57 -30.60
N PRO A 95 -8.45 30.00 -30.38
CA PRO A 95 -8.30 28.66 -29.83
C PRO A 95 -8.86 28.60 -28.41
N LEU A 96 -9.73 27.64 -28.13
CA LEU A 96 -10.30 27.44 -26.79
C LEU A 96 -9.63 26.25 -26.11
N ILE A 97 -8.88 26.53 -25.04
CA ILE A 97 -8.21 25.51 -24.22
C ILE A 97 -9.15 25.15 -23.05
N ARG A 98 -9.44 23.87 -22.87
CA ARG A 98 -10.26 23.34 -21.77
C ARG A 98 -9.53 22.22 -21.04
N LYS A 99 -9.91 22.01 -19.79
CA LYS A 99 -9.44 20.92 -18.94
C LYS A 99 -10.56 19.89 -18.80
N GLU A 100 -10.29 18.63 -19.12
CA GLU A 100 -11.24 17.53 -18.99
C GLU A 100 -10.68 16.49 -18.02
N ALA A 101 -11.50 16.03 -17.06
CA ALA A 101 -11.11 14.94 -16.18
C ALA A 101 -11.13 13.62 -16.94
N VAL A 102 -10.06 12.82 -16.82
CA VAL A 102 -10.03 11.49 -17.43
C VAL A 102 -10.94 10.57 -16.62
N THR A 103 -12.06 10.17 -17.22
CA THR A 103 -12.97 9.17 -16.62
C THR A 103 -12.82 7.85 -17.36
N LYS A 104 -12.59 6.76 -16.63
CA LYS A 104 -12.60 5.41 -17.21
C LYS A 104 -14.05 4.99 -17.46
N LYS A 105 -14.61 5.34 -18.62
CA LYS A 105 -15.81 4.64 -19.11
C LYS A 105 -15.41 3.20 -19.42
N ARG A 106 -16.11 2.24 -18.81
CA ARG A 106 -16.03 0.82 -19.20
C ARG A 106 -16.44 0.79 -20.68
N GLN A 107 -15.49 0.55 -21.59
CA GLN A 107 -15.83 0.30 -22.99
C GLN A 107 -16.67 -0.99 -22.98
N SER A 108 -17.98 -0.88 -23.16
CA SER A 108 -18.80 -2.00 -23.58
C SER A 108 -18.32 -2.37 -24.97
N LEU A 109 -17.57 -3.46 -25.07
CA LEU A 109 -17.48 -4.18 -26.33
C LEU A 109 -18.89 -4.65 -26.66
N GLU A 110 -19.27 -4.32 -27.89
CA GLU A 110 -20.55 -4.50 -28.57
C GLU A 110 -21.20 -5.88 -28.35
#